data_AF-X1C1G2-F1
#
_entry.id   AF-X1C1G2-F1
#
_cell.length_a   1.000
_cell.length_b   1.000
_cell.length_c   1.000
_cell.angle_alpha   90.00
_cell.angle_beta   90.00
_cell.angle_gamma   90.00
#
_symmetry.space_group_name_H-M   'P 1'
#
loop_
_entity.id
_entity.type
_entity.pdbx_description
1 polymer ?
#
loop_
_entity_poly.entity_id
_entity_poly.type
_entity_poly.pdbx_seq_one_letter_code
_entity_poly.pdbx_strand_id
1 'polypeptide(L)'
;IETTQPTKKKRYHLLIAAIGFGGVTIASFMVVDSVIKISVFIQIHEYIISFFVLAIGTSLPELVVDIQALRAGHHGIAIGDIVGSCIVDSTLSIGIGQVFFPQAVTASLAVPTVLYTLFASIIVIITIAARRKIDKKAGVFFIFLYLSAYFLLFTIMV
;
A
#
# COMPACT_ATOMS: atom_id res chain seq x y z
N ILE A 1 -40.68 2.39 7.05
CA ILE A 1 -40.41 3.81 6.76
C ILE A 1 -39.07 3.85 6.03
N GLU A 2 -39.10 3.74 4.70
CA GLU A 2 -37.95 4.05 3.87
C GLU A 2 -37.64 5.54 4.05
N THR A 3 -36.60 5.85 4.80
CA THR A 3 -36.07 7.21 4.86
C THR A 3 -35.36 7.48 3.53
N THR A 4 -36.11 8.03 2.57
CA THR A 4 -35.59 8.60 1.33
C THR A 4 -34.72 9.81 1.66
N GLN A 5 -33.45 9.52 2.00
CA GLN A 5 -32.40 10.52 2.06
C GLN A 5 -32.38 11.30 0.74
N PRO A 6 -32.38 12.65 0.74
CA PRO A 6 -32.34 13.42 -0.49
C PRO A 6 -31.06 13.06 -1.24
N THR A 7 -31.20 12.35 -2.36
CA THR A 7 -30.07 11.94 -3.19
C THR A 7 -29.46 13.20 -3.80
N LYS A 8 -28.42 13.73 -3.15
CA LYS A 8 -27.62 14.83 -3.71
C LYS A 8 -27.24 14.44 -5.14
N LYS A 9 -27.34 15.39 -6.08
CA LYS A 9 -27.12 15.12 -7.53
C LYS A 9 -25.79 14.37 -7.72
N LYS A 10 -25.75 13.38 -8.62
CA LYS A 10 -24.57 12.55 -8.96
C LYS A 10 -23.26 13.36 -9.10
N ARG A 11 -23.35 14.61 -9.60
CA ARG A 11 -22.24 15.57 -9.71
C ARG A 11 -21.60 15.93 -8.36
N TYR A 12 -22.39 16.07 -7.29
CA TYR A 12 -21.90 16.37 -5.95
C TYR A 12 -21.00 15.26 -5.40
N HIS A 13 -21.42 14.00 -5.55
CA HIS A 13 -20.61 12.84 -5.12
C HIS A 13 -19.32 12.73 -5.93
N LEU A 14 -19.38 12.96 -7.25
CA LEU A 14 -18.19 13.01 -8.11
C LEU A 14 -17.22 14.12 -7.70
N LEU A 15 -17.72 15.31 -7.38
CA LEU A 15 -16.89 16.43 -6.93
C LEU A 15 -16.20 16.11 -5.61
N ILE A 16 -16.91 15.54 -4.64
CA ILE A 16 -16.31 15.15 -3.36
C ILE A 16 -15.27 14.05 -3.55
N ALA A 17 -15.55 13.06 -4.40
CA ALA A 17 -14.59 12.00 -4.71
C ALA A 17 -13.32 12.58 -5.36
N ALA A 18 -13.46 13.51 -6.30
CA ALA A 18 -12.32 14.16 -6.95
C ALA A 18 -11.49 15.01 -5.96
N ILE A 19 -12.15 15.78 -5.09
CA ILE A 19 -11.48 16.57 -4.05
C ILE A 19 -10.78 15.64 -3.04
N GLY A 20 -11.44 14.56 -2.63
CA GLY A 20 -10.87 13.56 -1.73
C GLY A 20 -9.63 12.90 -2.33
N PHE A 21 -9.72 12.44 -3.58
CA PHE A 21 -8.59 11.86 -4.32
C PHE A 21 -7.42 12.85 -4.40
N GLY A 22 -7.68 14.10 -4.81
CA GLY A 22 -6.64 15.13 -4.86
C GLY A 22 -5.99 15.40 -3.50
N GLY A 23 -6.79 15.44 -2.43
CA GLY A 23 -6.27 15.62 -1.07
C GLY A 23 -5.36 14.48 -0.62
N VAL A 24 -5.74 13.24 -0.91
CA VAL A 24 -4.97 12.02 -0.62
C VAL A 24 -3.66 12.01 -1.42
N THR A 25 -3.69 12.38 -2.71
CA THR A 25 -2.48 12.48 -3.55
C THR A 25 -1.50 13.53 -3.03
N ILE A 26 -1.99 14.72 -2.68
CA ILE A 26 -1.14 15.79 -2.12
C ILE A 26 -0.54 15.36 -0.79
N ALA A 27 -1.35 14.74 0.08
CA ALA A 27 -0.87 14.23 1.37
C ALA A 27 0.24 13.17 1.19
N SER A 28 0.06 12.23 0.25
CA SER A 28 1.09 11.23 -0.10
C SER A 28 2.40 11.90 -0.50
N PHE A 29 2.33 12.87 -1.43
CA PHE A 29 3.49 13.60 -1.89
C PHE A 29 4.21 14.36 -0.77
N MET A 30 3.46 15.03 0.11
CA MET A 30 4.01 15.76 1.24
C MET A 30 4.72 14.84 2.24
N VAL A 31 4.16 13.65 2.49
CA VAL A 31 4.78 12.65 3.36
C VAL A 31 6.11 12.18 2.78
N VAL A 32 6.11 11.80 1.50
CA VAL A 32 7.32 11.35 0.79
C VAL A 32 8.41 12.42 0.81
N ASP A 33 8.08 13.66 0.43
CA ASP A 33 9.01 14.79 0.42
C ASP A 33 9.58 15.10 1.82
N SER A 34 8.73 15.02 2.86
CA SER A 34 9.17 15.22 4.25
C SER A 34 10.15 14.14 4.71
N VAL A 35 9.88 12.88 4.36
CA VAL A 35 10.73 11.73 4.68
C VAL A 35 12.12 11.88 4.04
N ILE A 36 12.18 12.29 2.77
CA ILE A 36 13.44 12.51 2.06
C ILE A 36 14.23 13.67 2.72
N LYS A 37 13.57 14.78 3.07
CA LYS A 37 14.23 15.90 3.76
C LYS A 37 14.80 15.51 5.13
N ILE A 38 14.07 14.69 5.89
CA ILE A 38 14.53 14.16 7.17
C ILE A 38 15.75 13.24 6.97
N SER A 39 15.77 12.43 5.90
CA SER A 39 16.93 11.60 5.53
C SER A 39 18.21 12.40 5.41
N VAL A 40 18.13 13.50 4.65
CA VAL A 40 19.29 14.36 4.37
C VAL A 40 19.76 15.03 5.66
N PHE A 41 18.82 15.45 6.52
CA PHE A 41 19.16 16.09 7.79
C PHE A 41 19.86 15.15 8.78
N ILE A 42 19.42 13.89 8.88
CA ILE A 42 19.95 12.91 9.85
C ILE A 42 21.19 12.18 9.29
N GLN A 43 21.61 12.45 8.05
CA GLN A 43 22.74 11.77 7.38
C GLN A 43 22.62 10.23 7.37
N ILE A 44 21.39 9.71 7.36
CA ILE A 44 21.15 8.28 7.20
C ILE A 44 21.29 7.92 5.72
N HIS A 45 21.84 6.74 5.44
CA HIS A 45 22.01 6.24 4.09
C HIS A 45 20.67 6.26 3.34
N GLU A 46 20.61 6.98 2.23
CA GLU A 46 19.40 7.23 1.43
C GLU A 46 18.66 5.94 1.06
N TYR A 47 19.42 4.86 0.84
CA TYR A 47 18.86 3.53 0.61
C TYR A 47 17.90 3.07 1.72
N ILE A 48 18.27 3.23 3.00
CA ILE A 48 17.45 2.75 4.13
C ILE A 48 16.13 3.53 4.18
N ILE A 49 16.18 4.83 3.90
CA ILE A 49 14.98 5.66 3.95
C ILE A 49 14.07 5.43 2.73
N SER A 50 14.66 5.29 1.54
CA SER A 50 13.92 4.90 0.33
C SER A 50 13.34 3.48 0.40
N PHE A 51 13.97 2.58 1.14
CA PHE A 51 13.49 1.20 1.27
C PHE A 51 12.43 1.04 2.37
N PHE A 52 12.64 1.61 3.56
CA PHE A 52 11.70 1.46 4.67
C PHE A 52 10.62 2.53 4.69
N VAL A 53 11.02 3.79 4.64
CA VAL A 53 10.11 4.89 4.97
C VAL A 53 9.33 5.36 3.75
N LEU A 54 9.95 5.37 2.57
CA LEU A 54 9.27 5.70 1.33
C LEU A 54 8.22 4.65 0.95
N ALA A 55 8.56 3.35 1.06
CA ALA A 55 7.64 2.25 0.78
C ALA A 55 6.40 2.29 1.70
N ILE A 56 6.59 2.58 2.99
CA ILE A 56 5.47 2.81 3.91
C ILE A 56 4.73 4.10 3.54
N GLY A 57 5.48 5.17 3.25
CA GLY A 57 4.96 6.50 2.94
C GLY A 57 4.00 6.52 1.76
N THR A 58 4.29 5.74 0.71
CA THR A 58 3.42 5.63 -0.46
C THR A 58 2.13 4.87 -0.19
N SER A 59 2.08 3.99 0.81
CA SER A 59 0.89 3.19 1.19
C SER A 59 0.10 3.76 2.38
N LEU A 60 0.60 4.83 3.01
CA LEU A 60 -0.10 5.52 4.10
C LEU A 60 -1.46 6.09 3.68
N PRO A 61 -1.62 6.72 2.50
CA PRO A 61 -2.90 7.25 2.09
C PRO A 61 -3.97 6.16 1.93
N GLU A 62 -3.62 5.02 1.34
CA GLU A 62 -4.44 3.82 1.18
C GLU A 62 -4.84 3.28 2.55
N LEU A 63 -3.88 3.15 3.47
CA LEU A 63 -4.15 2.73 4.85
C LEU A 63 -5.19 3.65 5.53
N VAL A 64 -5.10 4.96 5.32
CA VAL A 64 -6.07 5.91 5.87
C VAL A 64 -7.45 5.74 5.23
N VAL A 65 -7.52 5.56 3.90
CA VAL A 65 -8.77 5.32 3.17
C VAL A 65 -9.43 4.01 3.66
N ASP A 66 -8.66 2.94 3.80
CA ASP A 66 -9.12 1.64 4.29
C ASP A 66 -9.66 1.72 5.72
N ILE A 67 -8.91 2.35 6.64
CA ILE A 67 -9.34 2.52 8.03
C ILE A 67 -10.65 3.30 8.09
N GLN A 68 -10.79 4.36 7.27
CA GLN A 68 -12.01 5.15 7.21
C GLN A 68 -13.18 4.35 6.62
N ALA A 69 -12.95 3.57 5.57
CA ALA A 69 -13.97 2.68 4.99
C ALA A 69 -14.43 1.60 5.97
N LEU A 70 -13.50 0.98 6.71
CA LEU A 70 -13.80 0.00 7.74
C LEU A 70 -14.59 0.61 8.91
N ARG A 71 -14.21 1.81 9.37
CA ARG A 71 -14.94 2.55 10.41
C ARG A 71 -16.37 2.90 9.98
N ALA A 72 -16.57 3.16 8.69
CA ALA A 72 -17.89 3.41 8.10
C ALA A 72 -18.69 2.11 7.82
N GLY A 73 -18.13 0.93 8.11
CA GLY A 73 -18.76 -0.37 7.86
C GLY A 73 -18.69 -0.84 6.41
N HIS A 74 -17.95 -0.14 5.54
CA HIS A 74 -17.79 -0.43 4.12
C HIS A 74 -16.63 -1.41 3.85
N HIS A 75 -16.69 -2.60 4.44
CA HIS A 75 -15.65 -3.62 4.33
C HIS A 75 -15.32 -4.02 2.88
N GLY A 76 -16.31 -4.04 1.99
CA GLY A 76 -16.10 -4.37 0.58
C GLY A 76 -15.27 -3.33 -0.18
N ILE A 77 -15.36 -2.05 0.22
CA ILE A 77 -14.56 -0.98 -0.37
C ILE A 77 -13.10 -1.14 0.07
N ALA A 78 -12.85 -1.37 1.36
CA ALA A 78 -11.49 -1.58 1.87
C ALA A 78 -10.81 -2.80 1.23
N ILE A 79 -11.51 -3.93 1.10
CA ILE A 79 -10.93 -5.11 0.44
C ILE A 79 -10.65 -4.83 -1.05
N GLY A 80 -11.57 -4.11 -1.72
CA GLY A 80 -11.40 -3.74 -3.12
C GLY A 80 -10.19 -2.81 -3.34
N ASP A 81 -9.99 -1.85 -2.43
CA ASP A 81 -8.84 -0.94 -2.44
C ASP A 81 -7.54 -1.71 -2.27
N ILE A 82 -7.41 -2.51 -1.20
CA ILE A 82 -6.21 -3.33 -0.93
C ILE A 82 -5.83 -4.22 -2.13
N VAL A 83 -6.80 -4.95 -2.68
CA VAL A 83 -6.53 -5.87 -3.80
C VAL A 83 -6.19 -5.09 -5.07
N GLY A 84 -6.90 -3.98 -5.34
CA GLY A 84 -6.64 -3.12 -6.48
C GLY A 84 -5.25 -2.50 -6.44
N SER A 85 -4.86 -1.95 -5.29
CA SER A 85 -3.55 -1.34 -5.05
C SER A 85 -2.42 -2.36 -5.23
N CYS A 86 -2.54 -3.57 -4.68
CA CYS A 86 -1.54 -4.63 -4.90
C CYS A 86 -1.32 -4.98 -6.38
N ILE A 87 -2.41 -5.01 -7.17
CA ILE A 87 -2.33 -5.28 -8.61
C ILE A 87 -1.65 -4.10 -9.32
N VAL A 88 -2.09 -2.88 -9.05
CA VAL A 88 -1.54 -1.66 -9.68
C VAL A 88 -0.06 -1.49 -9.34
N ASP A 89 0.35 -1.71 -8.08
CA ASP A 89 1.72 -1.57 -7.62
C ASP A 89 2.65 -2.61 -8.25
N SER A 90 2.21 -3.87 -8.28
CA SER A 90 3.02 -4.98 -8.81
C SER A 90 3.12 -4.96 -10.34
N THR A 91 2.25 -4.21 -11.03
CA THR A 91 2.19 -4.20 -12.51
C THR A 91 2.47 -2.81 -13.07
N LEU A 92 1.53 -1.89 -12.94
CA LEU A 92 1.55 -0.58 -13.57
C LEU A 92 2.63 0.32 -12.95
N SER A 93 2.73 0.38 -11.63
CA SER A 93 3.67 1.28 -10.92
C SER A 93 5.13 0.95 -11.25
N ILE A 94 5.52 -0.33 -11.16
CA ILE A 94 6.87 -0.78 -11.53
C ILE A 94 7.10 -0.67 -13.04
N GLY A 95 6.12 -1.06 -13.86
CA GLY A 95 6.24 -1.06 -15.32
C GLY A 95 6.40 0.33 -15.91
N ILE A 96 5.57 1.29 -15.47
CA ILE A 96 5.62 2.66 -16.00
C ILE A 96 6.94 3.35 -15.65
N GLY A 97 7.48 3.09 -14.46
CA GLY A 97 8.81 3.58 -14.06
C GLY A 97 9.90 3.14 -15.03
N GLN A 98 9.94 1.86 -15.40
CA GLN A 98 10.95 1.33 -16.33
C GLN A 98 10.76 1.80 -17.78
N VAL A 99 9.52 2.09 -18.20
CA VAL A 99 9.24 2.62 -19.55
C VAL A 99 9.81 4.04 -19.72
N PHE A 100 9.64 4.91 -18.72
CA PHE A 100 10.11 6.30 -18.79
C PHE A 100 11.56 6.46 -18.31
N PHE A 101 11.98 5.68 -17.32
CA PHE A 101 13.28 5.76 -16.67
C PHE A 101 13.89 4.35 -16.54
N PRO A 102 14.41 3.79 -17.63
CA PRO A 102 14.99 2.45 -17.60
C PRO A 102 16.19 2.43 -16.64
N GLN A 103 16.16 1.52 -15.67
CA GLN A 103 17.20 1.36 -14.65
C GLN A 103 17.64 -0.10 -14.58
N ALA A 104 18.93 -0.32 -14.36
CA ALA A 104 19.46 -1.66 -14.18
C ALA A 104 19.00 -2.21 -12.82
N VAL A 105 18.17 -3.25 -12.85
CA VAL A 105 17.72 -3.94 -11.62
C VAL A 105 18.61 -5.15 -11.37
N THR A 106 19.24 -5.20 -10.21
CA THR A 106 20.10 -6.34 -9.83
C THR A 106 19.25 -7.57 -9.53
N ALA A 107 19.51 -8.67 -10.26
CA ALA A 107 18.79 -9.93 -10.08
C ALA A 107 18.90 -10.51 -8.66
N SER A 108 20.01 -10.26 -7.96
CA SER A 108 20.23 -10.72 -6.57
C SER A 108 19.23 -10.12 -5.58
N LEU A 109 18.70 -8.92 -5.84
CA LEU A 109 17.69 -8.28 -5.00
C LEU A 109 16.28 -8.57 -5.52
N ALA A 110 16.09 -8.52 -6.86
CA ALA A 110 14.78 -8.67 -7.47
C ALA A 110 14.20 -10.08 -7.31
N VAL A 111 15.00 -11.13 -7.58
CA VAL A 111 14.49 -12.51 -7.57
C VAL A 111 13.98 -12.93 -6.19
N PRO A 112 14.74 -12.76 -5.08
CA PRO A 112 14.25 -13.11 -3.76
C PRO A 112 13.02 -12.29 -3.33
N THR A 113 13.00 -11.00 -3.66
CA THR A 113 11.87 -10.12 -3.31
C THR A 113 10.61 -10.54 -4.04
N VAL A 114 10.67 -10.82 -5.35
CA VAL A 114 9.52 -11.28 -6.13
C VAL A 114 9.02 -12.63 -5.65
N LEU A 115 9.93 -13.58 -5.39
CA LEU A 115 9.56 -14.91 -4.87
C LEU A 115 8.89 -14.81 -3.50
N TYR A 116 9.42 -13.96 -2.62
CA TYR A 116 8.85 -13.72 -1.31
C TYR A 116 7.45 -13.08 -1.43
N THR A 117 7.29 -12.04 -2.25
CA THR A 117 6.00 -11.37 -2.46
C THR A 117 4.96 -12.33 -3.03
N LEU A 118 5.35 -13.22 -3.96
CA LEU A 118 4.46 -14.26 -4.49
C LEU A 118 4.05 -15.24 -3.39
N PHE A 119 5.01 -15.75 -2.62
CA PHE A 119 4.77 -16.67 -1.51
C PHE A 119 3.84 -16.05 -0.45
N ALA A 120 4.12 -14.81 -0.05
CA ALA A 120 3.33 -14.06 0.91
C ALA A 120 1.89 -13.85 0.41
N SER A 121 1.74 -13.46 -0.87
CA SER A 121 0.41 -13.27 -1.49
C SER A 121 -0.40 -14.57 -1.50
N ILE A 122 0.22 -15.70 -1.83
CA ILE A 122 -0.43 -17.02 -1.80
C ILE A 122 -0.90 -17.35 -0.37
N ILE A 123 -0.05 -17.14 0.63
CA ILE A 123 -0.41 -17.36 2.04
C ILE A 123 -1.60 -16.49 2.45
N VAL A 124 -1.60 -15.21 2.10
CA VAL A 124 -2.70 -14.29 2.41
C VAL A 124 -4.00 -14.77 1.76
N ILE A 125 -3.96 -15.12 0.46
CA ILE A 125 -5.13 -15.61 -0.28
C ILE A 125 -5.68 -16.90 0.35
N ILE A 126 -4.81 -17.88 0.64
CA ILE A 126 -5.21 -19.15 1.27
C ILE A 126 -5.81 -18.89 2.65
N THR A 127 -5.22 -18.00 3.45
CA THR A 127 -5.70 -17.68 4.79
C THR A 127 -7.09 -17.05 4.75
N ILE A 128 -7.31 -16.11 3.83
CA ILE A 128 -8.61 -15.46 3.63
C ILE A 128 -9.64 -16.48 3.12
N ALA A 129 -9.28 -17.30 2.14
CA ALA A 129 -10.17 -18.32 1.56
C ALA A 129 -10.58 -19.40 2.58
N ALA A 130 -9.64 -19.86 3.41
CA ALA A 130 -9.87 -20.89 4.41
C ALA A 130 -10.69 -20.38 5.61
N ARG A 131 -10.40 -19.18 6.10
CA ARG A 131 -11.04 -18.67 7.33
C ARG A 131 -12.32 -17.88 7.07
N ARG A 132 -12.55 -17.38 5.85
CA ARG A 132 -13.70 -16.56 5.41
C ARG A 132 -14.00 -15.33 6.29
N LYS A 133 -13.13 -15.01 7.24
CA LYS A 133 -13.21 -13.90 8.19
C LYS A 133 -11.79 -13.43 8.50
N ILE A 134 -11.59 -12.12 8.48
CA ILE A 134 -10.34 -11.48 8.90
C ILE A 134 -10.51 -11.09 10.36
N ASP A 135 -9.99 -11.93 11.27
CA ASP A 135 -9.97 -11.68 12.71
C ASP A 135 -8.63 -11.06 13.15
N LYS A 136 -8.56 -10.60 14.40
CA LYS A 136 -7.32 -10.02 14.97
C LYS A 136 -6.13 -10.97 14.84
N LYS A 137 -6.35 -12.29 14.93
CA LYS A 137 -5.31 -13.31 14.78
C LYS A 137 -4.75 -13.35 13.36
N ALA A 138 -5.61 -13.33 12.34
CA ALA A 138 -5.17 -13.23 10.94
C ALA A 138 -4.40 -11.93 10.69
N GLY A 139 -4.85 -10.79 11.25
CA GLY A 139 -4.14 -9.52 11.16
C GLY A 139 -2.73 -9.57 11.76
N VAL A 140 -2.59 -10.10 12.99
CA VAL A 140 -1.27 -10.28 13.63
C VAL A 140 -0.37 -11.20 12.81
N PHE A 141 -0.94 -12.28 12.25
CA PHE A 141 -0.20 -13.18 11.36
C PHE A 141 0.30 -12.48 10.09
N PHE A 142 -0.52 -11.64 9.45
CA PHE A 142 -0.11 -10.86 8.27
C PHE A 142 0.95 -9.80 8.60
N ILE A 143 0.89 -9.18 9.77
CA ILE A 143 1.95 -8.28 10.24
C ILE A 143 3.26 -9.05 10.42
N PHE A 144 3.21 -10.26 10.99
CA PHE A 144 4.41 -11.09 11.13
C PHE A 144 5.00 -11.49 9.77
N LEU A 145 4.15 -11.86 8.81
CA LEU A 145 4.53 -12.08 7.41
C LEU A 145 5.26 -10.84 6.87
N TYR A 146 4.64 -9.66 6.92
CA TYR A 146 5.24 -8.40 6.48
C TYR A 146 6.60 -8.10 7.14
N LEU A 147 6.74 -8.30 8.46
CA LEU A 147 8.02 -8.09 9.16
C LEU A 147 9.10 -9.08 8.73
N SER A 148 8.73 -10.34 8.45
CA SER A 148 9.69 -11.33 7.94
C SER A 148 10.24 -10.96 6.55
N ALA A 149 9.48 -10.21 5.74
CA ALA A 149 9.95 -9.68 4.46
C ALA A 149 11.15 -8.74 4.65
N TYR A 150 11.05 -7.82 5.63
CA TYR A 150 12.13 -6.90 5.97
C TYR A 150 13.36 -7.62 6.51
N PHE A 151 13.17 -8.66 7.32
CA PHE A 151 14.28 -9.46 7.83
C PHE A 151 15.04 -10.17 6.71
N LEU A 152 14.31 -10.76 5.75
CA LEU A 152 14.90 -11.38 4.56
C LEU A 152 15.70 -10.35 3.75
N LEU A 153 15.13 -9.18 3.52
CA LEU A 153 15.78 -8.15 2.70
C LEU A 153 17.01 -7.56 3.39
N PHE A 154 16.95 -7.35 4.71
CA PHE A 154 18.11 -6.96 5.51
C PHE A 154 19.25 -7.98 5.41
N THR A 155 18.93 -9.27 5.44
CA THR A 155 19.93 -10.36 5.33
C THR A 155 20.57 -10.43 3.94
N ILE A 156 19.87 -10.02 2.88
CA ILE A 156 20.41 -10.00 1.51
C ILE A 156 21.35 -8.82 1.29
N MET A 157 21.15 -7.72 2.02
CA MET A 157 21.91 -6.49 1.86
C MET A 157 23.16 -6.38 2.72
N VAL A 158 23.16 -7.02 3.89
CA VAL A 158 24.31 -7.08 4.82
C VAL A 158 25.19 -8.26 4.45
#